data_AF-A0A3P6A9U1-F1
#
_entry.id   AF-A0A3P6A9U1-F1
#
_cell.length_a   1.000
_cell.length_b   1.000
_cell.length_c   1.000
_cell.angle_alpha   90.00
_cell.angle_beta   90.00
_cell.angle_gamma   90.00
#
_symmetry.space_group_name_H-M   'P 1'
#
loop_
_entity.id
_entity.type
_entity.pdbx_description
1 polymer ?
#
loop_
_entity_poly.entity_id
_entity_poly.type
_entity_poly.pdbx_seq_one_letter_code
_entity_poly.pdbx_strand_id
1 'polypeptide(L)'
;MHTAEKGLTCHQCKNLTDKVNLVFCSKCTKKRYCYDCIKKWYPETTSEEVQAACPFCMENCNCKACLRVKRPSDKDENVKLKQLQYLLLKVLPVLRDICAEQNRELEVETAVRGVPVTESDITRCDASINERICW
;
A
#
# COMPACT_ATOMS: atom_id res chain seq x y z
N MET A 1 32.12 -29.47 29.80
CA MET A 1 31.67 -28.09 30.04
C MET A 1 30.72 -27.72 28.91
N HIS A 2 29.41 -27.78 29.13
CA HIS A 2 28.43 -27.40 28.10
C HIS A 2 28.20 -25.89 28.19
N THR A 3 28.88 -25.13 27.34
CA THR A 3 28.56 -23.71 27.17
C THR A 3 27.18 -23.63 26.52
N ALA A 4 26.17 -23.22 27.29
CA ALA A 4 24.84 -22.93 26.75
C ALA A 4 24.97 -21.86 25.67
N GLU A 5 24.89 -22.27 24.40
CA GLU A 5 24.86 -21.33 23.28
C GLU A 5 23.63 -20.42 23.45
N LYS A 6 23.85 -19.11 23.55
CA LYS A 6 22.75 -18.14 23.63
C LYS A 6 21.88 -18.29 22.39
N GLY A 7 20.58 -18.54 22.60
CA GLY A 7 19.59 -18.59 21.54
C GLY A 7 19.57 -17.33 20.68
N LEU A 8 18.95 -17.41 19.51
CA LEU A 8 18.87 -16.34 18.53
C LEU A 8 17.41 -16.00 18.23
N THR A 9 17.16 -14.73 17.95
CA THR A 9 15.78 -14.27 17.71
C THR A 9 15.28 -14.63 16.31
N CYS A 10 14.12 -15.27 16.19
CA CYS A 10 13.44 -15.47 14.92
C CYS A 10 12.95 -14.14 14.32
N HIS A 11 13.10 -13.95 13.01
CA HIS A 11 12.67 -12.73 12.34
C HIS A 11 11.15 -12.52 12.40
N GLN A 12 10.35 -13.59 12.26
CA GLN A 12 8.90 -13.54 12.20
C GLN A 12 8.28 -13.27 13.58
N CYS A 13 8.49 -14.17 14.55
CA CYS A 13 7.84 -14.08 15.86
C CYS A 13 8.59 -13.25 16.90
N LYS A 14 9.87 -12.92 16.65
CA LYS A 14 10.76 -12.23 17.60
C LYS A 14 11.04 -12.99 18.92
N ASN A 15 10.71 -14.28 18.98
CA ASN A 15 11.07 -15.12 20.13
C ASN A 15 12.54 -15.56 20.03
N LEU A 16 13.17 -15.74 21.20
CA LEU A 16 14.47 -16.39 21.32
C LEU A 16 14.30 -17.89 21.06
N THR A 17 15.14 -18.45 20.20
CA THR A 17 15.05 -19.85 19.78
C THR A 17 16.46 -20.42 19.65
N ASP A 18 16.64 -21.68 20.04
CA ASP A 18 17.93 -22.35 19.90
C ASP A 18 18.38 -22.35 18.44
N LYS A 19 19.69 -22.20 18.24
CA LYS A 19 20.27 -22.08 16.91
C LYS A 19 19.91 -23.26 15.99
N VAL A 20 19.78 -24.46 16.55
CA VAL A 20 19.39 -25.69 15.85
C VAL A 20 17.95 -25.64 15.29
N ASN A 21 17.09 -24.82 15.90
CA ASN A 21 15.68 -24.67 15.52
C ASN A 21 15.44 -23.45 14.61
N LEU A 22 16.51 -22.89 14.04
CA LEU A 22 16.48 -21.74 13.15
C LEU A 22 17.06 -22.08 11.78
N VAL A 23 16.34 -21.66 10.74
CA VAL A 23 16.80 -21.66 9.36
C VAL A 23 17.40 -20.29 9.05
N PHE A 24 18.66 -20.27 8.61
CA PHE A 24 19.41 -19.06 8.28
C PHE A 24 19.36 -18.80 6.78
N CYS A 25 19.05 -17.56 6.39
CA CYS A 25 19.05 -17.20 4.98
C CYS A 25 20.48 -17.04 4.44
N SER A 26 20.86 -17.85 3.45
CA SER A 26 22.13 -17.75 2.73
C SER A 26 22.21 -16.49 1.86
N LYS A 27 21.10 -16.04 1.25
CA LYS A 27 21.08 -14.84 0.38
C LYS A 27 21.41 -13.54 1.11
N CYS A 28 20.89 -13.32 2.32
CA CYS A 28 21.12 -12.06 3.05
C CYS A 28 21.98 -12.18 4.29
N THR A 29 22.24 -13.42 4.77
CA THR A 29 22.99 -13.77 6.00
C THR A 29 22.52 -13.11 7.30
N LYS A 30 21.49 -12.26 7.25
CA LYS A 30 20.98 -11.44 8.36
C LYS A 30 19.69 -11.98 8.96
N LYS A 31 18.83 -12.60 8.14
CA LYS A 31 17.50 -13.07 8.56
C LYS A 31 17.51 -14.56 8.83
N ARG A 32 16.72 -14.96 9.83
CA ARG A 32 16.55 -16.34 10.28
C ARG A 32 15.14 -16.56 10.78
N TYR A 33 14.60 -17.75 10.57
CA TYR A 33 13.21 -18.10 10.87
C TYR A 33 13.18 -19.42 11.62
N CYS A 34 12.34 -19.54 12.65
CA CYS A 34 12.13 -20.84 13.30
C CYS A 34 11.23 -21.73 12.43
N TYR A 35 11.40 -23.05 12.55
CA TYR A 35 10.61 -24.04 11.81
C TYR A 35 9.09 -23.84 11.98
N ASP A 36 8.65 -23.53 13.20
CA ASP A 36 7.22 -23.26 13.48
C ASP A 36 6.69 -22.08 12.67
N CYS A 37 7.48 -21.01 12.52
CA CYS A 37 7.08 -19.86 11.71
C CYS A 37 7.06 -20.19 10.23
N ILE A 38 7.99 -21.00 9.74
CA ILE A 38 8.01 -21.45 8.33
C ILE A 38 6.76 -22.27 8.05
N LYS A 39 6.53 -23.34 8.83
CA LYS A 39 5.38 -24.23 8.69
C LYS A 39 4.04 -23.50 8.79
N LYS A 40 3.92 -22.52 9.69
CA LYS A 40 2.67 -21.79 9.91
C LYS A 40 2.38 -20.74 8.85
N TRP A 41 3.39 -19.97 8.42
CA TRP A 41 3.18 -18.78 7.59
C TRP A 41 3.55 -18.99 6.12
N TYR A 42 4.29 -20.06 5.81
CA TYR A 42 4.78 -20.39 4.47
C TYR A 42 4.66 -21.91 4.22
N PRO A 43 3.43 -22.47 4.26
CA PRO A 43 3.21 -23.93 4.23
C PRO A 43 3.63 -24.60 2.91
N GLU A 44 3.70 -23.82 1.82
CA GLU A 44 4.11 -24.28 0.50
C GLU A 44 5.63 -24.17 0.28
N THR A 45 6.38 -23.65 1.25
CA THR A 45 7.82 -23.42 1.13
C THR A 45 8.59 -24.35 2.05
N THR A 46 9.62 -25.00 1.52
CA THR A 46 10.49 -25.89 2.31
C THR A 46 11.51 -25.08 3.12
N SER A 47 12.13 -25.72 4.12
CA SER A 47 13.16 -25.05 4.92
C SER A 47 14.41 -24.75 4.08
N GLU A 48 14.71 -25.60 3.09
CA GLU A 48 15.80 -25.46 2.14
C GLU A 48 15.58 -24.25 1.21
N GLU A 49 14.34 -24.05 0.75
CA GLU A 49 13.96 -22.87 -0.04
C GLU A 49 14.08 -21.58 0.80
N VAL A 50 13.63 -21.61 2.07
CA VAL A 50 13.80 -20.47 2.99
C VAL A 50 15.28 -20.20 3.29
N GLN A 51 16.10 -21.25 3.40
CA GLN A 51 17.55 -21.14 3.55
C GLN A 51 18.17 -20.49 2.32
N ALA A 52 17.82 -20.93 1.11
CA ALA A 52 18.29 -20.33 -0.13
C ALA A 52 17.91 -18.85 -0.23
N ALA A 53 16.61 -18.53 -0.06
CA ALA A 53 16.11 -17.17 -0.06
C ALA A 53 14.89 -17.03 0.87
N CYS A 54 15.09 -16.34 1.99
CA CYS A 54 14.02 -16.19 2.97
C CYS A 54 12.89 -15.27 2.49
N PRO A 55 11.71 -15.32 3.14
CA PRO A 55 10.56 -14.51 2.74
C PRO A 55 10.84 -13.01 2.60
N PHE A 56 11.76 -12.46 3.40
CA PHE A 56 12.15 -11.05 3.29
C PHE A 56 12.85 -10.72 1.97
N CYS A 57 13.70 -11.64 1.50
CA CYS A 57 14.49 -11.53 0.27
C CYS A 57 13.70 -11.90 -0.99
N MET A 58 12.58 -12.59 -0.81
CA MET A 58 11.59 -12.94 -1.84
C MET A 58 10.40 -11.96 -1.82
N GLU A 59 10.50 -10.89 -1.03
CA GLU A 59 9.49 -9.82 -0.92
C GLU A 59 8.08 -10.24 -0.49
N ASN A 60 7.94 -11.43 0.08
CA ASN A 60 6.66 -11.97 0.55
C ASN A 60 6.61 -12.11 2.09
N CYS A 61 7.55 -11.51 2.83
CA CYS A 61 7.54 -11.58 4.29
C CYS A 61 6.34 -10.84 4.90
N ASN A 62 5.51 -11.57 5.63
CA ASN A 62 4.29 -11.08 6.26
C ASN A 62 4.44 -10.70 7.75
N CYS A 63 5.67 -10.57 8.27
CA CYS A 63 5.84 -10.16 9.66
C CYS A 63 5.43 -8.69 9.88
N LYS A 64 4.93 -8.37 11.08
CA LYS A 64 4.47 -7.01 11.45
C LYS A 64 5.49 -5.90 11.14
N ALA A 65 6.78 -6.18 11.33
CA ALA A 65 7.83 -5.20 11.07
C ALA A 65 8.02 -4.95 9.56
N CYS A 66 7.97 -5.98 8.72
CA CYS A 66 8.15 -5.87 7.28
C CYS A 66 6.94 -5.25 6.58
N LEU A 67 5.73 -5.54 7.05
CA LEU A 67 4.50 -4.94 6.53
C LEU A 67 4.40 -3.44 6.81
N ARG A 68 5.01 -2.95 7.90
CA ARG A 68 5.06 -1.51 8.23
C ARG A 68 6.00 -0.72 7.34
N VAL A 69 7.03 -1.36 6.81
CA VAL A 69 7.93 -0.72 5.86
C VAL A 69 7.20 -0.75 4.52
N LYS A 70 6.60 0.38 4.11
CA LYS A 70 6.30 0.62 2.70
C LYS A 70 7.64 0.57 1.99
N ARG A 71 8.01 -0.61 1.49
CA ARG A 71 9.07 -0.70 0.49
C ARG A 71 8.61 0.19 -0.67
N PRO A 72 9.46 1.07 -1.20
CA PRO A 72 9.19 1.68 -2.49
C PRO A 72 8.85 0.52 -3.41
N SER A 73 7.59 0.45 -3.79
CA SER A 73 7.20 -0.49 -4.79
C SER A 73 7.88 0.04 -6.05
N ASP A 74 8.89 -0.67 -6.53
CA ASP A 74 9.28 -0.68 -7.95
C ASP A 74 8.12 -1.28 -8.74
N LYS A 75 6.92 -0.72 -8.56
CA LYS A 75 5.82 -0.85 -9.50
C LYS A 75 6.39 -0.21 -10.74
N ASP A 76 6.71 -1.08 -11.70
CA ASP A 76 6.97 -0.76 -13.09
C ASP A 76 6.15 0.49 -13.46
N GLU A 77 6.83 1.55 -13.87
CA GLU A 77 6.21 2.82 -14.23
C GLU A 77 5.08 2.62 -15.26
N ASN A 78 5.18 1.58 -16.07
CA ASN A 78 4.14 1.13 -17.00
C ASN A 78 2.85 0.70 -16.29
N VAL A 79 2.94 -0.02 -15.17
CA VAL A 79 1.77 -0.42 -14.37
C VAL A 79 1.13 0.81 -13.73
N LYS A 80 1.92 1.75 -13.21
CA LYS A 80 1.40 3.02 -12.68
C LYS A 80 0.71 3.84 -13.77
N LEU A 81 1.32 3.93 -14.95
CA LEU A 81 0.75 4.64 -16.10
C LEU A 81 -0.59 4.04 -16.53
N LYS A 82 -0.68 2.71 -16.64
CA LYS A 82 -1.93 2.01 -16.96
C LYS A 82 -3.02 2.25 -15.91
N GLN A 83 -2.65 2.26 -14.63
CA GLN A 83 -3.59 2.57 -13.55
C GLN A 83 -4.11 4.01 -13.64
N LEU A 84 -3.24 4.98 -13.91
CA LEU A 84 -3.62 6.38 -14.08
C LEU A 84 -4.52 6.59 -15.32
N GLN A 85 -4.19 5.94 -16.44
CA GLN A 85 -5.03 5.97 -17.64
C GLN A 85 -6.42 5.38 -17.37
N TYR A 86 -6.48 4.24 -16.66
CA TYR A 86 -7.75 3.64 -16.28
C TYR A 86 -8.59 4.58 -15.39
N LEU A 87 -7.97 5.21 -14.39
CA LEU A 87 -8.64 6.19 -13.54
C LEU A 87 -9.17 7.37 -14.35
N LEU A 88 -8.36 7.92 -15.24
CA LEU A 88 -8.78 9.01 -16.12
C LEU A 88 -9.98 8.61 -16.97
N LEU A 89 -9.96 7.42 -17.59
CA LEU A 89 -11.07 6.91 -18.40
C LEU A 89 -12.36 6.75 -17.60
N LYS A 90 -12.26 6.35 -16.32
CA LYS A 90 -13.43 6.16 -15.45
C LYS A 90 -13.98 7.47 -14.89
N VAL A 91 -13.11 8.43 -14.58
CA VAL A 91 -13.48 9.71 -13.97
C VAL A 91 -13.96 10.71 -15.03
N LEU A 92 -13.45 10.63 -16.26
CA LEU A 92 -13.75 11.60 -17.32
C LEU A 92 -15.24 11.74 -17.67
N PRO A 93 -16.06 10.69 -17.76
CA PRO A 93 -17.51 10.84 -17.96
C PRO A 93 -18.16 11.64 -16.84
N VAL A 94 -17.85 11.31 -15.59
CA VAL A 94 -18.40 12.01 -14.42
C VAL A 94 -17.99 13.48 -14.41
N LEU A 95 -16.74 13.80 -14.75
CA LEU A 95 -16.30 15.19 -14.86
C LEU A 95 -17.05 15.96 -15.95
N ARG A 96 -17.34 15.33 -17.10
CA ARG A 96 -18.13 15.97 -18.14
C ARG A 96 -19.56 16.25 -17.68
N ASP A 97 -20.16 15.31 -16.98
CA ASP A 97 -21.51 15.47 -16.43
C ASP A 97 -21.54 16.62 -15.41
N ILE A 98 -20.57 16.67 -14.49
CA ILE A 98 -20.41 17.78 -13.53
C ILE A 98 -20.27 19.12 -14.26
N CYS A 99 -19.40 19.22 -15.27
CA CYS A 99 -19.24 20.46 -16.03
C CYS A 99 -20.54 20.87 -16.75
N ALA A 100 -21.30 19.91 -17.27
CA ALA A 100 -22.58 20.17 -17.93
C ALA A 100 -23.66 20.65 -16.94
N GLU A 101 -23.67 20.13 -15.71
CA GLU A 101 -24.54 20.62 -14.64
C GLU A 101 -24.14 22.04 -14.21
N GLN A 102 -22.85 22.29 -13.96
CA GLN A 102 -22.35 23.61 -13.56
C GLN A 102 -22.67 24.69 -14.60
N ASN A 103 -22.56 24.39 -15.89
CA ASN A 103 -22.95 25.32 -16.95
C ASN A 103 -24.47 25.61 -16.95
N ARG A 104 -25.30 24.61 -16.68
CA ARG A 104 -26.75 24.80 -16.54
C ARG A 104 -27.11 25.64 -15.32
N GLU A 105 -26.42 25.45 -14.19
CA GLU A 105 -26.59 26.29 -13.02
C GLU A 105 -26.25 27.76 -13.31
N LEU A 106 -25.19 28.03 -14.07
CA LEU A 106 -24.82 29.38 -14.50
C LEU A 106 -25.89 30.03 -15.41
N GLU A 107 -26.49 29.26 -16.32
CA GLU A 107 -27.59 29.74 -17.17
C GLU A 107 -28.81 30.14 -16.31
N VAL A 108 -29.14 29.32 -15.32
CA VAL A 108 -30.25 29.61 -14.37
C VAL A 108 -29.95 30.87 -13.57
N GLU A 109 -28.76 30.99 -12.97
CA GLU A 109 -28.36 32.18 -12.20
C GLU A 109 -28.35 33.44 -13.05
N THR A 110 -27.89 33.35 -14.31
CA THR A 110 -27.94 34.45 -15.28
C THR A 110 -29.38 34.91 -15.52
N ALA A 111 -30.31 33.96 -15.71
CA ALA A 111 -31.72 34.28 -15.91
C ALA A 111 -32.36 34.94 -14.67
N VAL A 112 -32.00 34.48 -13.47
CA VAL A 112 -32.51 35.02 -12.21
C VAL A 112 -32.00 36.44 -11.95
N ARG A 113 -30.70 36.69 -12.16
CA ARG A 113 -30.07 37.99 -11.91
C ARG A 113 -30.29 39.00 -13.04
N GLY A 114 -30.66 38.53 -14.23
CA GLY A 114 -30.86 39.36 -15.41
C GLY A 114 -29.58 39.91 -16.04
N VAL A 115 -28.42 39.44 -15.59
CA VAL A 115 -27.09 39.80 -16.12
C VAL A 115 -26.24 38.53 -16.28
N PRO A 116 -25.33 38.46 -17.26
CA PRO A 116 -24.46 37.30 -17.44
C PRO A 116 -23.65 36.99 -16.17
N VAL A 117 -23.69 35.73 -15.73
CA VAL A 117 -22.94 35.21 -14.58
C VAL A 117 -21.91 34.19 -15.07
N THR A 118 -20.70 34.26 -14.53
CA THR A 118 -19.59 33.34 -14.80
C THR A 118 -19.13 32.62 -13.52
N GLU A 119 -18.31 31.58 -13.64
CA GLU A 119 -17.78 30.86 -12.47
C GLU A 119 -17.03 31.79 -11.49
N SER A 120 -16.34 32.83 -11.99
CA SER A 120 -15.66 33.81 -11.14
C SER A 120 -16.59 34.68 -10.29
N ASP A 121 -17.87 34.77 -10.66
CA ASP A 121 -18.88 35.53 -9.92
C ASP A 121 -19.51 34.70 -8.78
N ILE A 122 -19.19 33.41 -8.71
CA ILE A 122 -19.66 32.50 -7.65
C ILE A 122 -18.71 32.58 -6.46
N THR A 123 -19.22 33.02 -5.31
CA THR A 123 -18.49 32.96 -4.05
C THR A 123 -18.23 31.50 -3.69
N ARG A 124 -16.96 31.09 -3.70
CA ARG A 124 -16.56 29.76 -3.22
C ARG A 124 -16.72 29.69 -1.71
N CYS A 125 -17.38 28.63 -1.23
CA CYS A 125 -17.26 28.25 0.16
C CYS A 125 -15.81 27.82 0.44
N ASP A 126 -15.25 28.31 1.54
CA ASP A 126 -13.94 27.91 2.04
C ASP A 126 -14.07 26.51 2.67
N ALA A 127 -14.18 25.49 1.81
CA ALA A 127 -14.29 24.11 2.25
C ALA A 127 -12.92 23.67 2.80
N SER A 128 -12.82 23.50 4.12
CA SER A 128 -11.58 22.95 4.69
C SER A 128 -11.37 21.53 4.15
N ILE A 129 -10.12 21.12 3.92
CA ILE A 129 -9.76 19.77 3.44
C ILE A 129 -10.38 18.64 4.29
N ASN A 130 -10.78 18.95 5.53
CA ASN A 130 -11.35 18.00 6.48
C ASN A 130 -12.88 18.06 6.60
N GLU A 131 -13.55 18.94 5.84
CA GLU A 131 -15.00 18.96 5.76
C GLU A 131 -15.47 17.79 4.89
N ARG A 132 -16.25 16.90 5.51
CA ARG A 132 -16.95 15.85 4.77
C ARG A 132 -18.06 16.51 3.97
N ILE A 133 -17.87 16.62 2.66
CA ILE A 133 -18.96 16.88 1.73
C ILE A 133 -19.79 15.60 1.68
N CYS A 134 -20.82 15.56 2.51
CA CYS A 134 -21.82 14.50 2.50
C CYS A 134 -22.71 14.74 1.27
N TRP A 135 -22.69 13.82 0.32
CA TRP A 135 -23.69 13.74 -0.75
C TRP A 135 -24.96 13.08 -0.21
#